data_AF-A0A9D5LQT1-F1
#
_entry.id   AF-A0A9D5LQT1-F1
#
_cell.length_a   1.000
_cell.length_b   1.000
_cell.length_c   1.000
_cell.angle_alpha   90.00
_cell.angle_beta   90.00
_cell.angle_gamma   90.00
#
_symmetry.space_group_name_H-M   'P 1'
#
loop_
_entity.id
_entity.type
_entity.pdbx_description
1 polymer ?
#
loop_
_entity_poly.entity_id
_entity_poly.type
_entity_poly.pdbx_seq_one_letter_code
_entity_poly.pdbx_strand_id
1 'polypeptide(L)'
;MLTQISKAEAALASFRKNRELLKEFTFGRQLQDLPDSSGRLHLTNNLIHQLVKTLVGHFRQQEAEKTADDHNRLAELDARMFEEFLISGAAIQHISRERRPGFREELTWVDNVSPANFFAYPLRDPRALDIEIIGMRHDWSLGEAIARLACGSRQAARELHQRLLMEAYDKTPGFERCLITEVWTREIVEVFRCHDRSQAKLMTVSEQHLPEIARMNRAYKRTGKPKITVKMEMKTQWVGRFLTPSGFELDSRRAEHHPFAVKFYPLLDGEIHSFVAGLVDQQKFVNRLVNQVDNMMTTSAKGVLLFPEDELAENFSLEQVAERWSSFDGVIPYLPRLGSEGPKQVVTNPSDCGAYELLNIQMQFFDRISGISNALRGTSDGGNSAQLFDAQTRNSLAAIADTFAAFRDFQSARERLKA
;
A
#
# COMPACT_ATOMS: atom_id res chain seq x y z
N MET A 1 -25.61 -13.34 -3.31
CA MET A 1 -24.37 -12.71 -3.80
C MET A 1 -23.97 -11.50 -2.95
N LEU A 2 -24.79 -10.45 -2.82
CA LEU A 2 -24.47 -9.28 -2.00
C LEU A 2 -24.02 -9.61 -0.56
N THR A 3 -24.66 -10.58 0.09
CA THR A 3 -24.26 -11.05 1.43
C THR A 3 -22.84 -11.66 1.45
N GLN A 4 -22.45 -12.39 0.41
CA GLN A 4 -21.11 -12.97 0.29
C GLN A 4 -20.06 -11.87 0.05
N ILE A 5 -20.39 -10.87 -0.78
CA ILE A 5 -19.54 -9.69 -1.01
C ILE A 5 -19.35 -8.93 0.31
N SER A 6 -20.44 -8.61 1.03
CA SER A 6 -20.37 -7.92 2.32
C SER A 6 -19.51 -8.70 3.34
N LYS A 7 -19.59 -10.03 3.36
CA LYS A 7 -18.72 -10.86 4.19
C LYS A 7 -17.25 -10.78 3.78
N ALA A 8 -16.96 -10.82 2.48
CA ALA A 8 -15.59 -10.69 1.97
C ALA A 8 -15.02 -9.29 2.24
N GLU A 9 -15.85 -8.26 2.15
CA GLU A 9 -15.48 -6.89 2.52
C GLU A 9 -15.20 -6.78 4.02
N ALA A 10 -16.07 -7.33 4.87
CA ALA A 10 -15.87 -7.30 6.32
C ALA A 10 -14.56 -8.00 6.73
N ALA A 11 -14.19 -9.09 6.06
CA ALA A 11 -12.95 -9.82 6.33
C ALA A 11 -11.68 -8.97 6.15
N LEU A 12 -11.70 -8.00 5.23
CA LEU A 12 -10.57 -7.10 4.95
C LEU A 12 -10.72 -5.71 5.61
N ALA A 13 -11.75 -5.49 6.42
CA ALA A 13 -12.01 -4.18 7.03
C ALA A 13 -10.90 -3.74 8.00
N SER A 14 -10.41 -4.66 8.85
CA SER A 14 -9.31 -4.39 9.78
C SER A 14 -8.02 -4.04 9.03
N PHE A 15 -7.68 -4.82 8.01
CA PHE A 15 -6.56 -4.57 7.11
C PHE A 15 -6.66 -3.19 6.44
N ARG A 16 -7.83 -2.82 5.87
CA ARG A 16 -8.02 -1.50 5.24
C ARG A 16 -7.84 -0.35 6.22
N LYS A 17 -8.34 -0.50 7.45
CA LYS A 17 -8.15 0.50 8.50
C LYS A 17 -6.68 0.66 8.86
N ASN A 18 -5.96 -0.45 9.05
CA ASN A 18 -4.54 -0.42 9.38
C ASN A 18 -3.73 0.21 8.23
N ARG A 19 -3.99 -0.21 6.99
CA ARG A 19 -3.37 0.36 5.80
C ARG A 19 -3.50 1.88 5.74
N GLU A 20 -4.70 2.43 5.97
CA GLU A 20 -4.89 3.88 5.88
C GLU A 20 -4.04 4.63 6.91
N LEU A 21 -3.96 4.09 8.14
CA LEU A 21 -3.05 4.62 9.16
C LEU A 21 -1.60 4.56 8.69
N LEU A 22 -1.11 3.41 8.21
CA LEU A 22 0.27 3.27 7.73
C LEU A 22 0.60 4.23 6.59
N LYS A 23 -0.36 4.47 5.69
CA LYS A 23 -0.25 5.43 4.60
C LYS A 23 -0.13 6.86 5.13
N GLU A 24 -1.00 7.26 6.05
CA GLU A 24 -0.92 8.56 6.73
C GLU A 24 0.44 8.74 7.41
N PHE A 25 0.92 7.73 8.13
CA PHE A 25 2.22 7.75 8.78
C PHE A 25 3.37 7.92 7.78
N THR A 26 3.31 7.23 6.64
CA THR A 26 4.36 7.30 5.61
C THR A 26 4.43 8.69 5.00
N PHE A 27 3.30 9.32 4.68
CA PHE A 27 3.27 10.61 3.99
C PHE A 27 3.22 11.83 4.93
N GLY A 28 3.65 11.66 6.19
CA GLY A 28 3.82 12.77 7.13
C GLY A 28 2.53 13.27 7.79
N ARG A 29 1.40 12.57 7.62
CA ARG A 29 0.16 12.80 8.39
C ARG A 29 0.18 11.97 9.69
N GLN A 30 1.32 11.98 10.38
CA GLN A 30 1.60 11.13 11.56
C GLN A 30 0.91 11.65 12.82
N LEU A 31 0.72 12.96 12.89
CA LEU A 31 -0.20 13.64 13.78
C LEU A 31 -1.09 14.46 12.87
N GLN A 32 -2.41 14.27 12.95
CA GLN A 32 -3.31 15.34 12.56
C GLN A 32 -2.89 16.61 13.31
N ASP A 33 -3.16 17.76 12.69
CA ASP A 33 -2.91 19.13 13.13
C ASP A 33 -3.54 19.52 14.49
N LEU A 34 -3.53 18.62 15.47
CA LEU A 34 -3.93 18.87 16.84
C LEU A 34 -2.73 19.55 17.51
N PRO A 35 -2.85 20.84 17.86
CA PRO A 35 -1.86 21.46 18.69
C PRO A 35 -1.75 20.70 20.01
N ASP A 36 -0.55 20.66 20.57
CA ASP A 36 -0.39 20.25 21.95
C ASP A 36 -1.23 21.15 22.89
N SER A 37 -1.27 20.81 24.19
CA SER A 37 -1.96 21.63 25.20
C SER A 37 -1.50 23.10 25.26
N SER A 38 -0.39 23.43 24.60
CA SER A 38 0.19 24.78 24.46
C SER A 38 -0.03 25.44 23.10
N GLY A 39 -0.82 24.85 22.20
CA GLY A 39 -1.11 25.46 20.90
C GLY A 39 -0.07 25.18 19.80
N ARG A 40 0.95 24.36 20.06
CA ARG A 40 2.08 24.14 19.13
C ARG A 40 1.90 22.88 18.30
N LEU A 41 2.32 22.98 17.03
CA LEU A 41 2.38 21.83 16.13
C LEU A 41 3.55 20.93 16.52
N HIS A 42 3.28 19.64 16.59
CA HIS A 42 4.28 18.64 16.86
C HIS A 42 5.27 18.50 15.71
N LEU A 43 6.55 18.41 16.04
CA LEU A 43 7.60 18.08 15.08
C LEU A 43 7.46 16.61 14.69
N THR A 44 7.32 16.35 13.39
CA THR A 44 7.30 15.00 12.81
C THR A 44 8.51 14.80 11.93
N ASN A 45 9.16 13.65 12.07
CA ASN A 45 10.26 13.26 11.20
C ASN A 45 9.75 12.25 10.15
N ASN A 46 10.13 12.44 8.88
CA ASN A 46 9.64 11.63 7.76
C ASN A 46 10.63 10.50 7.38
N LEU A 47 11.18 9.80 8.38
CA LEU A 47 12.19 8.76 8.17
C LEU A 47 11.62 7.59 7.36
N ILE A 48 10.39 7.17 7.68
CA ILE A 48 9.70 6.09 6.96
C ILE A 48 9.57 6.42 5.46
N HIS A 49 9.17 7.64 5.11
CA HIS A 49 9.03 8.05 3.70
C HIS A 49 10.35 7.96 2.93
N GLN A 50 11.43 8.40 3.56
CA GLN A 50 12.77 8.35 2.96
C GLN A 50 13.22 6.90 2.74
N LEU A 51 12.95 6.00 3.68
CA LEU A 51 13.25 4.58 3.52
C LEU A 51 12.44 3.95 2.37
N VAL A 52 11.13 4.21 2.31
CA VAL A 52 10.27 3.72 1.22
C VAL A 52 10.78 4.21 -0.13
N LYS A 53 11.09 5.51 -0.25
CA LYS A 53 11.69 6.08 -1.48
C LYS A 53 13.01 5.42 -1.86
N THR A 54 13.87 5.14 -0.89
CA THR A 54 15.17 4.49 -1.11
C THR A 54 14.96 3.07 -1.66
N LEU A 55 14.06 2.30 -1.06
CA LEU A 55 13.74 0.94 -1.52
C LEU A 55 13.09 0.91 -2.91
N VAL A 56 12.16 1.83 -3.17
CA VAL A 56 11.53 1.96 -4.50
C VAL A 56 12.57 2.39 -5.54
N GLY A 57 13.47 3.30 -5.20
CA GLY A 57 14.59 3.71 -6.06
C GLY A 57 15.50 2.53 -6.41
N HIS A 58 15.89 1.74 -5.41
CA HIS A 58 16.70 0.54 -5.61
C HIS A 58 15.96 -0.53 -6.44
N PHE A 59 14.67 -0.76 -6.17
CA PHE A 59 13.85 -1.66 -6.99
C PHE A 59 13.84 -1.23 -8.47
N ARG A 60 13.63 0.06 -8.75
CA ARG A 60 13.67 0.60 -10.12
C ARG A 60 15.04 0.43 -10.76
N GLN A 61 16.12 0.60 -10.01
CA GLN A 61 17.48 0.40 -10.51
C GLN A 61 17.73 -1.06 -10.90
N GLN A 62 17.20 -2.03 -10.13
CA GLN A 62 17.31 -3.45 -10.46
C GLN A 62 16.47 -3.84 -11.68
N GLU A 63 15.30 -3.22 -11.87
CA GLU A 63 14.38 -3.55 -12.97
C GLU A 63 14.60 -2.72 -14.24
N ALA A 64 15.51 -1.73 -14.21
CA ALA A 64 15.80 -0.83 -15.34
C ALA A 64 16.27 -1.56 -16.62
N GLU A 65 16.70 -2.81 -16.50
CA GLU A 65 17.18 -3.63 -17.63
C GLU A 65 16.04 -4.37 -18.37
N LYS A 66 14.79 -4.34 -17.86
CA LYS A 66 13.66 -5.08 -18.46
C LYS A 66 12.77 -4.20 -19.32
N THR A 67 12.98 -4.30 -20.64
CA THR A 67 12.07 -4.00 -21.78
C THR A 67 11.52 -2.56 -21.93
N ALA A 68 11.82 -1.97 -23.10
CA ALA A 68 11.52 -0.57 -23.45
C ALA A 68 10.15 -0.34 -24.14
N ASP A 69 9.37 -1.38 -24.43
CA ASP A 69 8.15 -1.26 -25.25
C ASP A 69 6.99 -2.11 -24.71
N ASP A 70 6.39 -1.62 -23.62
CA ASP A 70 5.20 -2.22 -23.02
C ASP A 70 4.12 -1.13 -22.87
N HIS A 71 2.99 -1.31 -23.57
CA HIS A 71 1.86 -0.37 -23.55
C HIS A 71 1.27 -0.19 -22.15
N ASN A 72 1.50 -1.14 -21.24
CA ASN A 72 1.10 -1.02 -19.84
C ASN A 72 2.02 -0.11 -19.01
N ARG A 73 3.24 0.16 -19.49
CA ARG A 73 4.29 0.84 -18.71
C ARG A 73 4.54 0.14 -17.37
N LEU A 74 4.68 -1.18 -17.38
CA LEU A 74 4.81 -2.01 -16.16
C LEU A 74 5.91 -1.54 -15.21
N ALA A 75 7.01 -0.95 -15.70
CA ALA A 75 8.07 -0.42 -14.84
C ALA A 75 7.56 0.66 -13.88
N GLU A 76 6.64 1.53 -14.32
CA GLU A 76 6.04 2.55 -13.44
C GLU A 76 4.96 1.92 -12.54
N LEU A 77 4.11 1.05 -13.09
CA LEU A 77 3.06 0.39 -12.32
C LEU A 77 3.64 -0.46 -11.19
N ASP A 78 4.68 -1.25 -11.47
CA ASP A 78 5.33 -2.10 -10.49
C ASP A 78 6.06 -1.28 -9.44
N ALA A 79 6.68 -0.15 -9.79
CA ALA A 79 7.29 0.74 -8.80
C ALA A 79 6.25 1.30 -7.81
N ARG A 80 5.07 1.72 -8.29
CA ARG A 80 3.98 2.21 -7.44
C ARG A 80 3.30 1.09 -6.66
N MET A 81 3.18 -0.10 -7.24
CA MET A 81 2.65 -1.27 -6.55
C MET A 81 3.62 -1.75 -5.47
N PHE A 82 4.92 -1.67 -5.70
CA PHE A 82 5.94 -1.97 -4.70
C PHE A 82 5.90 -0.96 -3.55
N GLU A 83 5.71 0.33 -3.83
CA GLU A 83 5.49 1.36 -2.82
C GLU A 83 4.27 1.04 -1.94
N GLU A 84 3.12 0.70 -2.56
CA GLU A 84 1.92 0.26 -1.85
C GLU A 84 2.14 -1.04 -1.07
N PHE A 85 2.93 -1.97 -1.59
CA PHE A 85 3.26 -3.24 -0.95
C PHE A 85 4.14 -3.05 0.30
N LEU A 86 5.10 -2.13 0.26
CA LEU A 86 5.92 -1.78 1.44
C LEU A 86 5.06 -1.13 2.54
N ILE A 87 4.09 -0.30 2.17
CA ILE A 87 3.23 0.41 3.12
C ILE A 87 2.16 -0.51 3.69
N SER A 88 1.41 -1.20 2.84
CA SER A 88 0.23 -1.96 3.23
C SER A 88 0.48 -3.45 3.45
N GLY A 89 1.52 -4.02 2.85
CA GLY A 89 1.74 -5.46 2.79
C GLY A 89 0.87 -6.16 1.74
N ALA A 90 0.17 -5.41 0.89
CA ALA A 90 -0.66 -5.94 -0.19
C ALA A 90 -0.22 -5.41 -1.56
N ALA A 91 -0.13 -6.31 -2.52
CA ALA A 91 0.05 -6.00 -3.93
C ALA A 91 -1.13 -6.59 -4.71
N ILE A 92 -1.84 -5.74 -5.46
CA ILE A 92 -3.08 -6.11 -6.14
C ILE A 92 -3.08 -5.46 -7.53
N GLN A 93 -3.09 -6.28 -8.57
CA GLN A 93 -3.25 -5.83 -9.95
C GLN A 93 -4.43 -6.55 -10.60
N HIS A 94 -5.18 -5.83 -11.44
CA HIS A 94 -6.23 -6.39 -12.28
C HIS A 94 -5.73 -6.49 -13.72
N ILE A 95 -6.00 -7.64 -14.32
CA ILE A 95 -5.67 -7.96 -15.71
C ILE A 95 -6.97 -8.01 -16.50
N SER A 96 -7.15 -7.08 -17.42
CA SER A 96 -8.33 -7.04 -18.29
C SER A 96 -7.93 -7.10 -19.76
N ARG A 97 -8.77 -7.71 -20.58
CA ARG A 97 -8.69 -7.55 -22.05
C ARG A 97 -9.77 -6.57 -22.46
N GLU A 98 -9.33 -5.46 -23.03
CA GLU A 98 -10.21 -4.40 -23.45
C GLU A 98 -9.56 -3.45 -24.46
N ARG A 99 -10.41 -2.72 -25.19
CA ARG A 99 -9.99 -1.67 -26.10
C ARG A 99 -10.06 -0.32 -25.39
N ARG A 100 -8.90 0.26 -25.04
CA ARG A 100 -8.81 1.59 -24.43
C ARG A 100 -8.76 2.72 -25.46
N PRO A 101 -9.22 3.94 -25.09
CA PRO A 101 -9.05 5.12 -25.93
C PRO A 101 -7.60 5.28 -26.38
N GLY A 102 -7.38 5.57 -27.66
CA GLY A 102 -6.05 5.70 -28.26
C GLY A 102 -5.50 4.40 -28.87
N PHE A 103 -6.13 3.25 -28.60
CA PHE A 103 -5.74 1.95 -29.17
C PHE A 103 -6.82 1.43 -30.11
N ARG A 104 -6.41 0.93 -31.29
CA ARG A 104 -7.33 0.36 -32.27
C ARG A 104 -7.74 -1.06 -31.91
N GLU A 105 -6.81 -1.81 -31.35
CA GLU A 105 -6.95 -3.23 -31.03
C GLU A 105 -7.28 -3.44 -29.55
N GLU A 106 -7.88 -4.58 -29.25
CA GLU A 106 -8.08 -5.04 -27.88
C GLU A 106 -6.76 -5.61 -27.36
N LEU A 107 -6.27 -5.05 -26.26
CA LEU A 107 -5.00 -5.43 -25.65
C LEU A 107 -5.23 -5.91 -24.22
N THR A 108 -4.23 -6.63 -23.69
CA THR A 108 -4.22 -7.02 -22.27
C THR A 108 -3.64 -5.87 -21.45
N TRP A 109 -4.46 -5.34 -20.54
CA TRP A 109 -4.14 -4.25 -19.64
C TRP A 109 -3.86 -4.75 -18.24
N VAL A 110 -2.90 -4.13 -17.57
CA VAL A 110 -2.60 -4.33 -16.16
C VAL A 110 -2.85 -3.02 -15.43
N ASP A 111 -3.69 -3.04 -14.40
CA ASP A 111 -3.99 -1.87 -13.58
C ASP A 111 -3.70 -2.16 -12.11
N ASN A 112 -3.08 -1.19 -11.43
CA ASN A 112 -2.92 -1.23 -9.99
C ASN A 112 -4.27 -1.00 -9.31
N VAL A 113 -4.64 -1.89 -8.40
CA VAL A 113 -5.91 -1.79 -7.67
C VAL A 113 -5.63 -1.30 -6.25
N SER A 114 -6.33 -0.24 -5.85
CA SER A 114 -6.30 0.22 -4.47
C SER A 114 -6.91 -0.83 -3.54
N PRO A 115 -6.22 -1.23 -2.45
CA PRO A 115 -6.80 -2.18 -1.50
C PRO A 115 -8.10 -1.67 -0.84
N ALA A 116 -8.38 -0.36 -0.90
CA ALA A 116 -9.65 0.22 -0.43
C ALA A 116 -10.87 -0.28 -1.23
N ASN A 117 -10.67 -0.56 -2.52
CA ASN A 117 -11.72 -0.98 -3.45
C ASN A 117 -11.77 -2.49 -3.65
N PHE A 118 -10.82 -3.24 -3.07
CA PHE A 118 -10.67 -4.68 -3.27
C PHE A 118 -11.27 -5.48 -2.12
N PHE A 119 -11.76 -6.69 -2.44
CA PHE A 119 -12.17 -7.68 -1.45
C PHE A 119 -11.86 -9.10 -1.93
N ALA A 120 -11.51 -9.97 -0.99
CA ALA A 120 -11.31 -11.40 -1.23
C ALA A 120 -11.56 -12.22 0.04
N TYR A 121 -12.02 -13.46 -0.12
CA TYR A 121 -12.24 -14.39 0.98
C TYR A 121 -12.27 -15.86 0.52
N PRO A 122 -11.77 -16.81 1.32
CA PRO A 122 -10.86 -16.62 2.46
C PRO A 122 -9.44 -16.24 2.01
N LEU A 123 -8.64 -15.71 2.95
CA LEU A 123 -7.22 -15.39 2.73
C LEU A 123 -6.39 -16.06 3.83
N ARG A 124 -6.13 -17.37 3.67
CA ARG A 124 -5.31 -18.16 4.62
C ARG A 124 -4.05 -18.70 3.96
N ASP A 125 -4.08 -18.99 2.66
CA ASP A 125 -2.90 -19.43 1.91
C ASP A 125 -2.11 -18.19 1.43
N PRO A 126 -0.81 -18.05 1.76
CA PRO A 126 0.04 -16.98 1.22
C PRO A 126 0.17 -16.97 -0.31
N ARG A 127 -0.24 -18.05 -0.98
CA ARG A 127 -0.33 -18.18 -2.44
C ARG A 127 -1.70 -17.76 -2.99
N ALA A 128 -2.65 -17.42 -2.14
CA ALA A 128 -4.01 -17.01 -2.50
C ALA A 128 -4.82 -18.07 -3.28
N LEU A 129 -4.48 -19.36 -3.15
CA LEU A 129 -5.15 -20.46 -3.85
C LEU A 129 -6.46 -20.91 -3.17
N ASP A 130 -6.65 -20.53 -1.91
CA ASP A 130 -7.82 -20.86 -1.10
C ASP A 130 -8.99 -19.89 -1.31
N ILE A 131 -8.77 -18.79 -2.03
CA ILE A 131 -9.79 -17.79 -2.34
C ILE A 131 -10.98 -18.44 -3.07
N GLU A 132 -12.17 -18.10 -2.61
CA GLU A 132 -13.45 -18.54 -3.19
C GLU A 132 -14.26 -17.39 -3.79
N ILE A 133 -14.08 -16.19 -3.26
CA ILE A 133 -14.66 -14.95 -3.77
C ILE A 133 -13.58 -13.88 -3.82
N ILE A 134 -13.48 -13.18 -4.95
CA ILE A 134 -12.54 -12.09 -5.16
C ILE A 134 -13.19 -11.04 -6.04
N GLY A 135 -12.91 -9.76 -5.79
CA GLY A 135 -13.50 -8.72 -6.59
C GLY A 135 -13.00 -7.33 -6.25
N MET A 136 -13.48 -6.37 -7.02
CA MET A 136 -13.24 -4.97 -6.74
C MET A 136 -14.45 -4.11 -7.08
N ARG A 137 -14.47 -2.92 -6.48
CA ARG A 137 -15.38 -1.85 -6.83
C ARG A 137 -14.71 -0.93 -7.83
N HIS A 138 -15.40 -0.74 -8.94
CA HIS A 138 -15.07 0.18 -10.00
C HIS A 138 -15.78 1.51 -9.81
N ASP A 139 -15.05 2.60 -10.04
CA ASP A 139 -15.61 3.94 -10.22
C ASP A 139 -15.42 4.30 -11.69
N TRP A 140 -16.47 4.10 -12.48
CA TRP A 140 -16.48 4.36 -13.91
C TRP A 140 -17.37 5.55 -14.24
N SER A 141 -16.97 6.28 -15.28
CA SER A 141 -17.91 7.18 -15.94
C SER A 141 -19.05 6.38 -16.57
N LEU A 142 -20.23 6.99 -16.67
CA LEU A 142 -21.39 6.35 -17.30
C LEU A 142 -21.07 5.88 -18.73
N GLY A 143 -20.33 6.69 -19.50
CA GLY A 143 -19.91 6.36 -20.86
C GLY A 143 -18.97 5.15 -20.94
N GLU A 144 -18.02 5.04 -20.01
CA GLU A 144 -17.09 3.92 -19.92
C GLU A 144 -17.80 2.62 -19.56
N ALA A 145 -18.72 2.66 -18.58
CA ALA A 145 -19.50 1.51 -18.19
C ALA A 145 -20.34 0.96 -19.36
N ILE A 146 -20.95 1.85 -20.15
CA ILE A 146 -21.70 1.47 -21.35
C ILE A 146 -20.78 0.89 -22.42
N ALA A 147 -19.63 1.51 -22.67
CA ALA A 147 -18.67 1.02 -23.66
C ALA A 147 -18.18 -0.40 -23.34
N ARG A 148 -18.01 -0.72 -22.05
CA ARG A 148 -17.52 -2.03 -21.59
C ARG A 148 -18.60 -3.12 -21.52
N LEU A 149 -19.82 -2.76 -21.11
CA LEU A 149 -20.86 -3.75 -20.77
C LEU A 149 -21.96 -3.89 -21.83
N ALA A 150 -22.17 -2.91 -22.71
CA ALA A 150 -23.28 -2.95 -23.67
C ALA A 150 -23.08 -3.95 -24.84
N CYS A 151 -21.93 -4.63 -24.92
CA CYS A 151 -21.63 -5.68 -25.89
C CYS A 151 -21.99 -5.34 -27.35
N GLY A 152 -21.88 -4.07 -27.74
CA GLY A 152 -22.17 -3.60 -29.10
C GLY A 152 -23.66 -3.45 -29.46
N SER A 153 -24.60 -3.70 -28.55
CA SER A 153 -26.04 -3.54 -28.80
C SER A 153 -26.54 -2.16 -28.39
N ARG A 154 -27.14 -1.42 -29.34
CA ARG A 154 -27.73 -0.09 -29.08
C ARG A 154 -28.89 -0.13 -28.08
N GLN A 155 -29.67 -1.21 -28.08
CA GLN A 155 -30.77 -1.36 -27.13
C GLN A 155 -30.25 -1.62 -25.72
N ALA A 156 -29.30 -2.54 -25.58
CA ALA A 156 -28.65 -2.83 -24.30
C ALA A 156 -27.96 -1.58 -23.73
N ALA A 157 -27.29 -0.78 -24.59
CA ALA A 157 -26.66 0.47 -24.18
C ALA A 157 -27.66 1.48 -23.59
N ARG A 158 -28.86 1.60 -24.16
CA ARG A 158 -29.91 2.51 -23.65
C ARG A 158 -30.48 2.03 -22.32
N GLU A 159 -30.77 0.74 -22.21
CA GLU A 159 -31.29 0.14 -20.98
C GLU A 159 -30.26 0.26 -19.85
N LEU A 160 -28.99 -0.01 -20.13
CA LEU A 160 -27.89 0.13 -19.19
C LEU A 160 -27.70 1.60 -18.78
N HIS A 161 -27.74 2.53 -19.73
CA HIS A 161 -27.64 3.97 -19.45
C HIS A 161 -28.72 4.43 -18.47
N GLN A 162 -29.99 4.08 -18.73
CA GLN A 162 -31.10 4.48 -17.86
C GLN A 162 -30.92 3.93 -16.44
N ARG A 163 -30.54 2.65 -16.31
CA ARG A 163 -30.32 2.01 -15.00
C ARG A 163 -29.15 2.62 -14.24
N LEU A 164 -27.99 2.73 -14.88
CA LEU A 164 -26.78 3.26 -14.25
C LEU A 164 -26.95 4.74 -13.87
N LEU A 165 -27.69 5.53 -14.65
CA LEU A 165 -27.98 6.92 -14.30
C LEU A 165 -28.89 7.04 -13.06
N MET A 166 -29.83 6.12 -12.87
CA MET A 166 -30.67 6.11 -11.67
C MET A 166 -29.83 5.85 -10.41
N GLU A 167 -28.88 4.93 -10.49
CA GLU A 167 -27.99 4.50 -9.40
C GLU A 167 -26.65 5.25 -9.33
N ALA A 168 -26.41 6.23 -10.21
CA ALA A 168 -25.21 7.07 -10.19
C ALA A 168 -25.17 7.90 -8.90
N TYR A 169 -24.00 7.93 -8.25
CA TYR A 169 -23.80 8.72 -7.04
C TYR A 169 -23.44 10.18 -7.37
N ASP A 170 -22.78 10.41 -8.51
CA ASP A 170 -22.59 11.74 -9.09
C ASP A 170 -23.41 11.84 -10.38
N LYS A 171 -24.31 12.83 -10.43
CA LYS A 171 -25.24 13.08 -11.54
C LYS A 171 -24.93 14.39 -12.25
N THR A 172 -23.74 14.94 -12.02
CA THR A 172 -23.29 16.16 -12.69
C THR A 172 -23.21 15.90 -14.20
N PRO A 173 -23.91 16.67 -15.05
CA PRO A 173 -23.94 16.43 -16.49
C PRO A 173 -22.53 16.40 -17.09
N GLY A 174 -22.19 15.30 -17.78
CA GLY A 174 -20.87 15.10 -18.40
C GLY A 174 -19.79 14.56 -17.47
N PHE A 175 -20.07 14.45 -16.16
CA PHE A 175 -19.19 13.87 -15.15
C PHE A 175 -19.90 12.76 -14.36
N GLU A 176 -20.96 12.17 -14.90
CA GLU A 176 -21.75 11.17 -14.20
C GLU A 176 -20.88 9.94 -13.84
N ARG A 177 -20.88 9.60 -12.54
CA ARG A 177 -20.10 8.48 -12.00
C ARG A 177 -20.99 7.40 -11.43
N CYS A 178 -20.67 6.16 -11.79
CA CYS A 178 -21.36 4.98 -11.31
C CYS A 178 -20.38 4.02 -10.63
N LEU A 179 -20.85 3.39 -9.55
CA LEU A 179 -20.12 2.36 -8.85
C LEU A 179 -20.56 1.00 -9.38
N ILE A 180 -19.63 0.19 -9.86
CA ILE A 180 -19.92 -1.17 -10.34
C ILE A 180 -19.05 -2.14 -9.57
N THR A 181 -19.63 -3.22 -9.06
CA THR A 181 -18.89 -4.25 -8.35
C THR A 181 -18.61 -5.41 -9.28
N GLU A 182 -17.33 -5.65 -9.58
CA GLU A 182 -16.89 -6.85 -10.26
C GLU A 182 -16.59 -7.92 -9.20
N VAL A 183 -17.29 -9.04 -9.27
CA VAL A 183 -17.12 -10.17 -8.34
C VAL A 183 -16.89 -11.46 -9.10
N TRP A 184 -15.87 -12.21 -8.71
CA TRP A 184 -15.56 -13.52 -9.22
C TRP A 184 -15.75 -14.55 -8.11
N THR A 185 -16.58 -15.55 -8.36
CA THR A 185 -16.84 -16.65 -7.43
C THR A 185 -16.37 -17.97 -8.03
N ARG A 186 -15.75 -18.80 -7.19
CA ARG A 186 -15.37 -20.17 -7.54
C ARG A 186 -16.59 -21.06 -7.39
N GLU A 187 -17.13 -21.50 -8.52
CA GLU A 187 -18.33 -22.34 -8.57
C GLU A 187 -17.96 -23.75 -9.05
N ILE A 188 -18.65 -24.75 -8.51
CA ILE A 188 -18.53 -26.12 -8.98
C ILE A 188 -19.51 -26.26 -10.15
N VAL A 189 -18.97 -26.58 -11.33
CA VAL A 189 -19.74 -26.74 -12.56
C VAL A 189 -19.61 -28.17 -13.04
N GLU A 190 -20.72 -28.73 -13.50
CA GLU A 190 -20.75 -30.03 -14.17
C GLU A 190 -20.12 -29.90 -15.56
N VAL A 191 -19.05 -30.66 -15.78
CA VAL A 191 -18.39 -30.77 -17.08
C VAL A 191 -18.39 -32.21 -17.55
N PHE A 192 -18.53 -32.41 -18.85
CA PHE A 192 -18.55 -33.74 -19.43
C PHE A 192 -17.24 -33.96 -20.17
N ARG A 193 -16.42 -34.91 -19.69
CA ARG A 193 -15.25 -35.38 -20.42
C ARG A 193 -15.70 -36.35 -21.50
N CYS A 194 -15.41 -35.98 -22.74
CA CYS A 194 -15.68 -36.78 -23.91
C CYS A 194 -14.37 -37.32 -24.46
N HIS A 195 -14.30 -38.64 -24.61
CA HIS A 195 -13.14 -39.31 -25.18
C HIS A 195 -13.52 -39.87 -26.55
N ASP A 196 -12.95 -39.26 -27.60
CA ASP A 196 -13.04 -39.78 -28.96
C ASP A 196 -11.86 -40.71 -29.23
N ARG A 197 -12.12 -42.02 -29.18
CA ARG A 197 -11.13 -43.06 -29.47
C ARG A 197 -10.73 -43.11 -30.95
N SER A 198 -11.55 -42.60 -31.86
CA SER A 198 -11.25 -42.61 -33.30
C SER A 198 -10.22 -41.55 -33.68
N GLN A 199 -10.19 -40.44 -32.94
CA GLN A 199 -9.27 -39.31 -33.16
C GLN A 199 -8.19 -39.19 -32.06
N ALA A 200 -8.18 -40.11 -31.09
CA ALA A 200 -7.33 -40.03 -29.88
C ALA A 200 -7.42 -38.66 -29.18
N LYS A 201 -8.61 -38.05 -29.16
CA LYS A 201 -8.83 -36.70 -28.63
C LYS A 201 -9.65 -36.76 -27.35
N LEU A 202 -9.13 -36.13 -26.30
CA LEU A 202 -9.86 -35.86 -25.06
C LEU A 202 -10.38 -34.43 -25.14
N MET A 203 -11.69 -34.25 -24.96
CA MET A 203 -12.33 -32.94 -24.95
C MET A 203 -13.20 -32.81 -23.69
N THR A 204 -13.25 -31.61 -23.12
CA THR A 204 -14.16 -31.30 -22.01
C THR A 204 -15.23 -30.37 -22.54
N VAL A 205 -16.50 -30.73 -22.36
CA VAL A 205 -17.64 -29.95 -22.87
C VAL A 205 -18.60 -29.58 -21.74
N SER A 206 -19.30 -28.47 -21.93
CA SER A 206 -20.46 -28.12 -21.11
C SER A 206 -21.70 -28.91 -21.53
N GLU A 207 -22.71 -28.93 -20.67
CA GLU A 207 -23.99 -29.61 -20.92
C GLU A 207 -24.63 -29.20 -22.26
N GLN A 208 -24.52 -27.92 -22.64
CA GLN A 208 -25.10 -27.36 -23.86
C GLN A 208 -24.60 -28.03 -25.14
N HIS A 209 -23.40 -28.62 -25.12
CA HIS A 209 -22.79 -29.28 -26.28
C HIS A 209 -23.01 -30.80 -26.29
N LEU A 210 -23.67 -31.37 -25.26
CA LEU A 210 -24.04 -32.79 -25.23
C LEU A 210 -24.93 -33.22 -26.41
N PRO A 211 -25.94 -32.42 -26.85
CA PRO A 211 -26.74 -32.79 -28.02
C PRO A 211 -25.91 -32.90 -29.31
N GLU A 212 -24.86 -32.10 -29.45
CA GLU A 212 -23.96 -32.15 -30.60
C GLU A 212 -23.13 -33.44 -30.60
N ILE A 213 -22.60 -33.84 -29.44
CA ILE A 213 -21.89 -35.11 -29.29
C ILE A 213 -22.83 -36.29 -29.51
N ALA A 214 -24.09 -36.20 -29.08
CA ALA A 214 -25.10 -37.21 -29.38
C ALA A 214 -25.40 -37.29 -30.90
N ARG A 215 -25.38 -36.16 -31.62
CA ARG A 215 -25.49 -36.12 -33.09
C ARG A 215 -24.25 -36.75 -33.76
N MET A 216 -23.05 -36.43 -33.29
CA MET A 216 -21.80 -37.01 -33.79
C MET A 216 -21.75 -38.53 -33.58
N ASN A 217 -22.13 -39.00 -32.38
CA ASN A 217 -22.21 -40.42 -32.07
C ASN A 217 -23.21 -41.17 -32.98
N ARG A 218 -24.32 -40.55 -33.36
CA ARG A 218 -25.26 -41.12 -34.35
C ARG A 218 -24.65 -41.22 -35.74
N ALA A 219 -23.85 -40.24 -36.17
CA ALA A 219 -23.11 -40.30 -37.42
C ALA A 219 -21.98 -41.34 -37.40
N TYR A 220 -21.28 -41.48 -36.26
CA TYR A 220 -20.21 -42.47 -36.08
C TYR A 220 -20.76 -43.89 -36.12
N LYS A 221 -21.95 -44.11 -35.56
CA LYS A 221 -22.68 -45.39 -35.66
C LYS A 221 -22.99 -45.77 -37.12
N ARG A 222 -23.30 -44.81 -38.00
CA ARG A 222 -23.53 -45.05 -39.44
C ARG A 222 -22.26 -45.35 -40.23
N THR A 223 -21.11 -44.92 -39.73
CA THR A 223 -19.79 -45.06 -40.41
C THR A 223 -18.90 -46.12 -39.76
N GLY A 224 -19.39 -46.85 -38.74
CA GLY A 224 -18.63 -47.90 -38.06
C GLY A 224 -17.53 -47.42 -37.11
N LYS A 225 -17.50 -46.12 -36.76
CA LYS A 225 -16.50 -45.55 -35.84
C LYS A 225 -16.87 -45.82 -34.38
N PRO A 226 -15.86 -45.95 -33.47
CA PRO A 226 -16.12 -46.13 -32.05
C PRO A 226 -16.86 -44.94 -31.44
N LYS A 227 -17.81 -45.21 -30.55
CA LYS A 227 -18.61 -44.17 -29.88
C LYS A 227 -17.74 -43.31 -28.97
N ILE A 228 -17.96 -42.00 -28.99
CA ILE A 228 -17.38 -41.04 -28.04
C ILE A 228 -17.94 -41.36 -26.65
N THR A 229 -17.05 -41.69 -25.72
CA THR A 229 -17.40 -42.01 -24.33
C THR A 229 -17.57 -40.71 -23.57
N VAL A 230 -18.70 -40.54 -22.87
CA VAL A 230 -19.01 -39.34 -22.08
C VAL A 230 -19.00 -39.71 -20.60
N LYS A 231 -18.20 -39.01 -19.81
CA LYS A 231 -18.15 -39.13 -18.34
C LYS A 231 -18.40 -37.76 -17.72
N MET A 232 -19.35 -37.69 -16.78
CA MET A 232 -19.58 -36.48 -15.99
C MET A 232 -18.51 -36.36 -14.91
N GLU A 233 -17.99 -35.14 -14.74
CA GLU A 233 -17.02 -34.78 -13.73
C GLU A 233 -17.33 -33.38 -13.19
N MET A 234 -17.15 -33.19 -11.89
CA MET A 234 -17.30 -31.89 -11.25
C MET A 234 -15.97 -31.13 -11.37
N LYS A 235 -15.97 -29.96 -12.02
CA LYS A 235 -14.78 -29.09 -12.11
C LYS A 235 -15.10 -27.74 -11.49
N THR A 236 -14.13 -27.14 -10.80
CA THR A 236 -14.24 -25.75 -10.33
C THR A 236 -13.98 -24.78 -11.48
N GLN A 237 -14.85 -23.80 -11.66
CA GLN A 237 -14.70 -22.73 -12.65
C GLN A 237 -14.95 -21.37 -11.97
N TRP A 238 -14.26 -20.33 -12.45
CA TRP A 238 -14.50 -18.97 -11.98
C TRP A 238 -15.62 -18.30 -12.77
N VAL A 239 -16.59 -17.73 -12.07
CA VAL A 239 -17.70 -16.99 -12.66
C VAL A 239 -17.62 -15.54 -12.19
N GLY A 240 -17.26 -14.64 -13.11
CA GLY A 240 -17.23 -13.20 -12.93
C GLY A 240 -18.61 -12.60 -13.20
N ARG A 241 -19.05 -11.67 -12.36
CA ARG A 241 -20.30 -10.93 -12.50
C ARG A 241 -20.05 -9.46 -12.24
N PHE A 242 -20.68 -8.61 -13.05
CA PHE A 242 -20.69 -7.17 -12.85
C PHE A 242 -22.03 -6.80 -12.24
N LEU A 243 -22.01 -6.23 -11.04
CA LEU A 243 -23.20 -5.89 -10.29
C LEU A 243 -23.30 -4.39 -10.08
N THR A 244 -24.52 -3.87 -10.09
CA THR A 244 -24.82 -2.53 -9.58
C THR A 244 -24.76 -2.51 -8.05
N PRO A 245 -24.76 -1.32 -7.40
CA PRO A 245 -24.86 -1.22 -5.95
C PRO A 245 -26.14 -1.84 -5.38
N SER A 246 -27.23 -1.86 -6.16
CA SER A 246 -28.47 -2.57 -5.81
C SER A 246 -28.38 -4.10 -5.94
N GLY A 247 -27.29 -4.63 -6.51
CA GLY A 247 -27.07 -6.06 -6.73
C GLY A 247 -27.65 -6.62 -8.02
N PHE A 248 -28.07 -5.75 -8.94
CA PHE A 248 -28.54 -6.17 -10.26
C PHE A 248 -27.35 -6.61 -11.13
N GLU A 249 -27.46 -7.77 -11.76
CA GLU A 249 -26.41 -8.31 -12.65
C GLU A 249 -26.47 -7.65 -14.03
N LEU A 250 -25.38 -6.99 -14.41
CA LEU A 250 -25.21 -6.29 -15.69
C LEU A 250 -24.60 -7.20 -16.77
N ASP A 251 -23.58 -7.99 -16.39
CA ASP A 251 -22.86 -8.91 -17.27
C ASP A 251 -22.30 -10.08 -16.44
N SER A 252 -22.13 -11.24 -17.07
CA SER A 252 -21.46 -12.39 -16.46
C SER A 252 -20.53 -13.12 -17.43
N ARG A 253 -19.37 -13.51 -16.89
CA ARG A 253 -18.24 -14.11 -17.62
C ARG A 253 -17.78 -15.37 -16.91
N ARG A 254 -17.37 -16.37 -17.67
CA ARG A 254 -16.79 -17.61 -17.14
C ARG A 254 -15.35 -17.74 -17.58
N ALA A 255 -14.45 -18.04 -16.65
CA ALA A 255 -13.03 -18.19 -16.92
C ALA A 255 -12.42 -19.34 -16.09
N GLU A 256 -11.24 -19.81 -16.51
CA GLU A 256 -10.48 -20.81 -15.72
C GLU A 256 -9.75 -20.18 -14.54
N HIS A 257 -9.44 -18.89 -14.61
CA HIS A 257 -8.75 -18.11 -13.58
C HIS A 257 -9.46 -16.76 -13.37
N HIS A 258 -9.37 -16.19 -12.18
CA HIS A 258 -9.82 -14.82 -11.92
C HIS A 258 -8.78 -13.80 -12.47
N PRO A 259 -9.20 -12.58 -12.85
CA PRO A 259 -8.33 -11.57 -13.47
C PRO A 259 -7.40 -10.83 -12.49
N PHE A 260 -7.36 -11.21 -11.21
CA PHE A 260 -6.54 -10.51 -10.21
C PHE A 260 -5.22 -11.22 -9.95
N ALA A 261 -4.11 -10.51 -10.07
CA ALA A 261 -2.85 -10.89 -9.42
C ALA A 261 -2.87 -10.30 -8.00
N VAL A 262 -2.66 -11.13 -6.98
CA VAL A 262 -2.70 -10.70 -5.58
C VAL A 262 -1.55 -11.30 -4.78
N LYS A 263 -1.00 -10.50 -3.86
CA LYS A 263 -0.03 -10.97 -2.87
C LYS A 263 -0.23 -10.20 -1.57
N PHE A 264 -0.38 -10.93 -0.48
CA PHE A 264 -0.39 -10.40 0.88
C PHE A 264 0.84 -10.92 1.61
N TYR A 265 1.58 -10.03 2.26
CA TYR A 265 2.86 -10.36 2.85
C TYR A 265 3.14 -9.58 4.15
N PRO A 266 3.68 -10.27 5.17
CA PRO A 266 3.57 -11.70 5.40
C PRO A 266 2.09 -12.02 5.70
N LEU A 267 1.58 -13.13 5.19
CA LEU A 267 0.24 -13.60 5.54
C LEU A 267 0.38 -14.73 6.56
N LEU A 268 0.24 -14.39 7.85
CA LEU A 268 0.33 -15.34 8.96
C LEU A 268 -1.01 -15.33 9.69
N ASP A 269 -1.71 -16.47 9.70
CA ASP A 269 -3.05 -16.61 10.31
C ASP A 269 -4.08 -15.57 9.85
N GLY A 270 -3.92 -15.04 8.63
CA GLY A 270 -4.79 -14.00 8.07
C GLY A 270 -4.42 -12.56 8.47
N GLU A 271 -3.34 -12.38 9.24
CA GLU A 271 -2.77 -11.06 9.54
C GLU A 271 -1.72 -10.67 8.52
N ILE A 272 -1.65 -9.36 8.25
CA ILE A 272 -0.73 -8.74 7.29
C ILE A 272 0.10 -7.71 8.04
N HIS A 273 1.42 -7.92 8.05
CA HIS A 273 2.39 -7.06 8.76
C HIS A 273 3.40 -6.45 7.79
N SER A 274 3.06 -5.30 7.21
CA SER A 274 3.90 -4.66 6.20
C SER A 274 5.26 -4.22 6.73
N PHE A 275 6.18 -3.91 5.82
CA PHE A 275 7.49 -3.34 6.17
C PHE A 275 7.34 -2.06 7.01
N VAL A 276 6.43 -1.16 6.60
CA VAL A 276 6.18 0.08 7.34
C VAL A 276 5.55 -0.19 8.71
N ALA A 277 4.69 -1.20 8.85
CA ALA A 277 4.07 -1.52 10.14
C ALA A 277 5.11 -1.78 11.24
N GLY A 278 6.23 -2.43 10.91
CA GLY A 278 7.33 -2.66 11.86
C GLY A 278 8.12 -1.41 12.29
N LEU A 279 7.98 -0.29 11.56
CA LEU A 279 8.73 0.95 11.79
C LEU A 279 7.89 2.06 12.44
N VAL A 280 6.56 1.98 12.35
CA VAL A 280 5.66 3.03 12.84
C VAL A 280 5.84 3.31 14.33
N ASP A 281 6.00 2.28 15.16
CA ASP A 281 6.14 2.49 16.60
C ASP A 281 7.48 3.14 16.98
N GLN A 282 8.54 2.84 16.23
CA GLN A 282 9.84 3.51 16.39
C GLN A 282 9.75 4.98 15.98
N GLN A 283 9.08 5.28 14.86
CA GLN A 283 8.86 6.67 14.41
C GLN A 283 8.04 7.47 15.44
N LYS A 284 6.99 6.88 16.02
CA LYS A 284 6.21 7.52 17.09
C LYS A 284 7.09 7.83 18.29
N PHE A 285 7.97 6.91 18.67
CA PHE A 285 8.88 7.11 19.80
C PHE A 285 9.89 8.22 19.52
N VAL A 286 10.52 8.23 18.34
CA VAL A 286 11.41 9.30 17.88
C VAL A 286 10.69 10.65 17.89
N ASN A 287 9.50 10.76 17.30
CA ASN A 287 8.73 12.00 17.30
C ASN A 287 8.40 12.47 18.73
N ARG A 288 8.09 11.53 19.64
CA ARG A 288 7.79 11.85 21.03
C ARG A 288 9.03 12.40 21.75
N LEU A 289 10.20 11.79 21.53
CA LEU A 289 11.47 12.29 22.06
C LEU A 289 11.84 13.66 21.49
N VAL A 290 11.69 13.86 20.17
CA VAL A 290 11.96 15.17 19.53
C VAL A 290 11.08 16.26 20.15
N ASN A 291 9.79 15.99 20.36
CA ASN A 291 8.89 16.94 21.01
C ASN A 291 9.25 17.15 22.50
N GLN A 292 9.71 16.12 23.21
CA GLN A 292 10.19 16.28 24.59
C GLN A 292 11.43 17.16 24.66
N VAL A 293 12.40 16.95 23.75
CA VAL A 293 13.60 17.77 23.64
C VAL A 293 13.23 19.21 23.29
N ASP A 294 12.34 19.45 22.33
CA ASP A 294 11.87 20.79 21.97
C ASP A 294 11.18 21.50 23.14
N ASN A 295 10.33 20.78 23.87
CA ASN A 295 9.66 21.30 25.06
C ASN A 295 10.67 21.62 26.17
N MET A 296 11.65 20.75 26.42
CA MET A 296 12.73 21.03 27.39
C MET A 296 13.54 22.25 26.98
N MET A 297 13.92 22.37 25.69
CA MET A 297 14.66 23.52 25.17
C MET A 297 13.85 24.82 25.26
N THR A 298 12.52 24.74 25.10
CA THR A 298 11.63 25.88 25.24
C THR A 298 11.45 26.30 26.71
N THR A 299 11.23 25.34 27.60
CA THR A 299 10.88 25.58 29.01
C THR A 299 12.09 25.81 29.91
N SER A 300 13.27 25.38 29.49
CA SER A 300 14.53 25.65 30.19
C SER A 300 14.76 27.14 30.31
N ALA A 301 15.16 27.59 31.50
CA ALA A 301 15.51 28.98 31.76
C ALA A 301 16.68 29.38 30.83
N LYS A 302 16.39 30.29 29.89
CA LYS A 302 17.38 30.86 28.97
C LYS A 302 18.25 31.89 29.72
N GLY A 303 19.11 31.39 30.60
CA GLY A 303 20.10 32.18 31.31
C GLY A 303 19.52 33.38 32.05
N VAL A 304 18.47 33.13 32.85
CA VAL A 304 17.85 34.17 33.69
C VAL A 304 18.82 34.53 34.81
N LEU A 305 19.05 35.83 34.98
CA LEU A 305 19.86 36.35 36.07
C LEU A 305 19.00 36.46 37.32
N LEU A 306 19.34 35.71 38.37
CA LEU A 306 18.81 35.96 39.71
C LEU A 306 19.69 37.01 40.37
N PHE A 307 19.16 38.22 40.51
CA PHE A 307 19.82 39.34 41.18
C PHE A 307 19.13 39.62 42.52
N PRO A 308 19.84 39.57 43.66
CA PRO A 308 19.24 39.88 44.96
C PRO A 308 18.91 41.39 45.05
N GLU A 309 17.65 41.72 45.32
CA GLU A 309 17.18 43.13 45.39
C GLU A 309 17.93 43.93 46.47
N ASP A 310 18.35 43.27 47.55
CA ASP A 310 19.07 43.88 48.68
C ASP A 310 20.51 44.32 48.35
N GLU A 311 21.08 43.83 47.24
CA GLU A 311 22.44 44.18 46.77
C GLU A 311 22.43 45.25 45.67
N LEU A 312 21.26 45.76 45.28
CA LEU A 312 21.15 46.84 44.31
C LEU A 312 21.68 48.15 44.94
N ALA A 313 22.68 48.77 44.32
CA ALA A 313 23.17 50.07 44.75
C ALA A 313 22.08 51.14 44.57
N GLU A 314 21.93 52.05 45.53
CA GLU A 314 20.85 53.07 45.57
C GLU A 314 20.73 53.94 44.29
N ASN A 315 21.79 54.00 43.48
CA ASN A 315 21.88 54.80 42.26
C ASN A 315 21.69 53.99 40.96
N PHE A 316 21.40 52.70 41.04
CA PHE A 316 21.30 51.80 39.88
C PHE A 316 19.88 51.25 39.71
N SER A 317 19.40 51.20 38.46
CA SER A 317 18.18 50.47 38.11
C SER A 317 18.51 49.04 37.64
N LEU A 318 17.56 48.12 37.81
CA LEU A 318 17.67 46.74 37.31
C LEU A 318 17.88 46.68 35.78
N GLU A 319 17.35 47.66 35.03
CA GLU A 319 17.53 47.78 33.58
C GLU A 319 18.98 48.08 33.21
N GLN A 320 19.64 48.99 33.93
CA GLN A 320 21.05 49.32 33.73
C GLN A 320 21.98 48.17 34.10
N VAL A 321 21.60 47.38 35.11
CA VAL A 321 22.32 46.15 35.48
C VAL A 321 22.20 45.12 34.36
N ALA A 322 21.02 44.92 33.78
CA ALA A 322 20.82 44.00 32.66
C ALA A 322 21.58 44.42 31.39
N GLU A 323 21.60 45.73 31.07
CA GLU A 323 22.36 46.29 29.94
C GLU A 323 23.87 46.08 30.12
N ARG A 324 24.39 46.29 31.33
CA ARG A 324 25.82 46.04 31.63
C ARG A 324 26.16 44.56 31.68
N TRP A 325 25.25 43.72 32.20
CA TRP A 325 25.43 42.26 32.24
C TRP A 325 25.43 41.64 30.84
N SER A 326 24.76 42.26 29.87
CA SER A 326 24.75 41.85 28.46
C SER A 326 25.87 42.48 27.61
N SER A 327 26.57 43.49 28.13
CA SER A 327 27.68 44.18 27.44
C SER A 327 29.01 43.45 27.63
N PHE A 328 29.81 43.32 26.57
CA PHE A 328 31.10 42.61 26.58
C PHE A 328 32.16 43.22 27.52
N ASP A 329 32.17 44.56 27.66
CA ASP A 329 33.11 45.31 28.52
C ASP A 329 32.39 45.97 29.73
N GLY A 330 31.27 45.41 30.17
CA GLY A 330 30.47 45.96 31.28
C GLY A 330 31.10 45.71 32.66
N VAL A 331 31.26 46.77 33.47
CA VAL A 331 31.68 46.66 34.88
C VAL A 331 30.48 46.86 35.79
N ILE A 332 30.21 45.86 36.63
CA ILE A 332 29.13 45.87 37.62
C ILE A 332 29.76 46.01 39.02
N PRO A 333 29.51 47.11 39.73
CA PRO A 333 30.00 47.27 41.10
C PRO A 333 29.35 46.23 42.01
N TYR A 334 30.17 45.47 42.74
CA TYR A 334 29.74 44.40 43.64
C TYR A 334 30.21 44.70 45.06
N LEU A 335 29.26 44.91 45.98
CA LEU A 335 29.50 45.16 47.40
C LEU A 335 28.88 44.00 48.20
N PRO A 336 29.65 42.94 48.51
CA PRO A 336 29.12 41.77 49.18
C PRO A 336 28.72 42.11 50.63
N ARG A 337 27.50 41.75 51.03
CA ARG A 337 27.09 41.73 52.45
C ARG A 337 27.39 40.35 53.05
N LEU A 338 27.70 40.28 54.34
CA LEU A 338 28.05 39.03 55.00
C LEU A 338 26.81 38.10 55.04
N GLY A 339 26.83 37.02 54.25
CA GLY A 339 25.78 35.98 54.24
C GLY A 339 24.78 36.05 53.08
N SER A 340 24.86 37.03 52.18
CA SER A 340 24.06 37.05 50.94
C SER A 340 24.75 36.27 49.82
N GLU A 341 23.98 35.48 49.08
CA GLU A 341 24.48 34.88 47.85
C GLU A 341 24.46 35.94 46.75
N GLY A 342 25.62 36.18 46.12
CA GLY A 342 25.72 37.13 45.00
C GLY A 342 24.88 36.71 43.78
N PRO A 343 24.78 37.58 42.76
CA PRO A 343 23.97 37.32 41.58
C PRO A 343 24.44 36.05 40.86
N LYS A 344 23.50 35.14 40.63
CA LYS A 344 23.76 33.86 39.95
C LYS A 344 22.91 33.79 38.69
N GLN A 345 23.56 33.48 37.58
CA GLN A 345 22.85 33.15 36.37
C GLN A 345 22.35 31.71 36.48
N VAL A 346 21.03 31.54 36.48
CA VAL A 346 20.43 30.21 36.40
C VAL A 346 20.29 29.86 34.93
N VAL A 347 21.29 29.12 34.44
CA VAL A 347 21.22 28.41 33.18
C VAL A 347 20.87 26.97 33.53
N THR A 348 19.74 26.48 33.01
CA THR A 348 19.50 25.03 32.99
C THR A 348 20.22 24.52 31.75
N ASN A 349 21.29 23.76 31.91
CA ASN A 349 22.00 23.15 30.79
C ASN A 349 21.08 22.08 30.16
N PRO A 350 20.55 22.30 28.95
CA PRO A 350 19.70 21.30 28.30
C PRO A 350 20.51 20.06 27.87
N SER A 351 21.84 20.22 27.79
CA SER A 351 22.83 19.20 27.43
C SER A 351 22.92 18.06 28.44
N ASP A 352 22.58 18.30 29.70
CA ASP A 352 22.59 17.28 30.76
C ASP A 352 21.33 16.39 30.74
N CYS A 353 20.41 16.66 29.82
CA CYS A 353 19.24 15.81 29.62
C CYS A 353 19.62 14.59 28.77
N GLY A 354 19.54 13.39 29.35
CA GLY A 354 19.72 12.12 28.64
C GLY A 354 18.76 11.88 27.46
N ALA A 355 17.85 12.82 27.17
CA ALA A 355 16.98 12.80 25.99
C ALA A 355 17.75 12.82 24.66
N TYR A 356 18.88 13.53 24.56
CA TYR A 356 19.72 13.52 23.35
C TYR A 356 20.41 12.16 23.13
N GLU A 357 20.91 11.54 24.20
CA GLU A 357 21.50 10.21 24.14
C GLU A 357 20.45 9.15 23.77
N LEU A 358 19.26 9.24 24.37
CA LEU A 358 18.12 8.40 24.01
C LEU A 358 17.71 8.59 22.55
N LEU A 359 17.65 9.83 22.04
CA LEU A 359 17.35 10.09 20.64
C LEU A 359 18.37 9.42 19.72
N ASN A 360 19.66 9.52 20.03
CA ASN A 360 20.73 8.86 19.29
C ASN A 360 20.59 7.33 19.31
N ILE A 361 20.33 6.73 20.49
CA ILE A 361 20.09 5.29 20.63
C ILE A 361 18.88 4.86 19.80
N GLN A 362 17.81 5.65 19.79
CA GLN A 362 16.59 5.33 19.03
C GLN A 362 16.80 5.45 17.52
N MET A 363 17.57 6.43 17.05
CA MET A 363 17.98 6.49 15.65
C MET A 363 18.79 5.26 15.25
N GLN A 364 19.69 4.78 16.12
CA GLN A 364 20.42 3.53 15.88
C GLN A 364 19.50 2.30 15.85
N PHE A 365 18.50 2.22 16.74
CA PHE A 365 17.51 1.14 16.69
C PHE A 365 16.64 1.21 15.44
N PHE A 366 16.23 2.40 15.02
CA PHE A 366 15.48 2.60 13.78
C PHE A 366 16.26 2.07 12.57
N ASP A 367 17.55 2.42 12.46
CA ASP A 367 18.41 1.93 11.39
C ASP A 367 18.57 0.40 11.44
N ARG A 368 18.79 -0.18 12.63
CA ARG A 368 18.90 -1.64 12.80
C ARG A 368 17.61 -2.39 12.46
N ILE A 369 16.45 -1.88 12.89
CA ILE A 369 15.14 -2.50 12.63
C ILE A 369 14.77 -2.38 11.16
N SER A 370 15.09 -1.24 10.52
CA SER A 370 14.86 -1.07 9.09
C SER A 370 15.68 -2.04 8.22
N GLY A 371 16.81 -2.53 8.75
CA GLY A 371 17.77 -3.35 8.00
C GLY A 371 18.52 -2.60 6.90
N ILE A 372 18.24 -1.30 6.71
CA ILE A 372 18.83 -0.46 5.66
C ILE A 372 20.05 0.24 6.23
N SER A 373 21.24 -0.15 5.75
CA SER A 373 22.49 0.54 6.09
C SER A 373 22.62 1.87 5.34
N ASN A 374 23.45 2.77 5.87
CA ASN A 374 23.92 3.99 5.22
C ASN A 374 24.39 3.74 3.77
N ALA A 375 25.02 2.59 3.52
CA ALA A 375 25.45 2.19 2.18
C ALA A 375 24.30 2.13 1.16
N LEU A 376 23.13 1.60 1.54
CA LEU A 376 21.94 1.57 0.68
C LEU A 376 21.30 2.96 0.51
N ARG A 377 21.50 3.87 1.46
CA ARG A 377 21.06 5.28 1.36
C ARG A 377 22.02 6.12 0.51
N GLY A 378 23.10 5.52 -0.02
CA GLY A 378 24.13 6.22 -0.79
C GLY A 378 25.07 7.06 0.06
N THR A 379 25.08 6.85 1.38
CA THR A 379 26.02 7.52 2.29
C THR A 379 27.14 6.56 2.66
N SER A 380 28.39 6.98 2.46
CA SER A 380 29.56 6.26 2.96
C SER A 380 30.04 6.89 4.26
N ASP A 381 30.06 6.13 5.34
CA ASP A 381 30.85 6.52 6.51
C ASP A 381 32.33 6.46 6.09
N GLY A 382 33.00 7.61 6.14
CA GLY A 382 34.33 7.78 5.54
C GLY A 382 35.34 6.72 6.01
N GLY A 383 36.11 6.15 5.08
CA GLY A 383 37.17 5.18 5.36
C GLY A 383 36.90 3.73 4.95
N ASN A 384 35.73 3.41 4.40
CA ASN A 384 35.40 2.05 3.96
C ASN A 384 35.98 1.72 2.58
N SER A 385 36.64 0.57 2.45
CA SER A 385 37.08 0.06 1.14
C SER A 385 35.86 -0.31 0.28
N ALA A 386 35.99 -0.22 -1.05
CA ALA A 386 34.91 -0.56 -1.97
C ALA A 386 34.31 -1.95 -1.71
N GLN A 387 35.16 -2.91 -1.31
CA GLN A 387 34.73 -4.27 -0.93
C GLN A 387 33.85 -4.30 0.33
N LEU A 388 34.18 -3.49 1.35
CA LEU A 388 33.37 -3.39 2.56
C LEU A 388 32.04 -2.69 2.28
N PHE A 389 32.04 -1.67 1.43
CA PHE A 389 30.82 -1.01 0.98
C PHE A 389 29.89 -1.97 0.23
N ASP A 390 30.45 -2.76 -0.69
CA ASP A 390 29.71 -3.80 -1.42
C ASP A 390 29.18 -4.88 -0.48
N ALA A 391 29.99 -5.34 0.50
CA ALA A 391 29.57 -6.32 1.49
C ALA A 391 28.44 -5.80 2.38
N GLN A 392 28.53 -4.54 2.84
CA GLN A 392 27.47 -3.88 3.62
C GLN A 392 26.18 -3.76 2.83
N THR A 393 26.27 -3.36 1.56
CA THR A 393 25.11 -3.27 0.65
C THR A 393 24.44 -4.63 0.50
N ARG A 394 25.22 -5.69 0.22
CA ARG A 394 24.69 -7.06 0.10
C ARG A 394 24.03 -7.55 1.40
N ASN A 395 24.63 -7.28 2.56
CA ASN A 395 24.08 -7.68 3.85
C ASN A 395 22.76 -6.96 4.16
N SER A 396 22.66 -5.67 3.87
CA SER A 396 21.39 -4.95 4.04
C SER A 396 20.32 -5.43 3.06
N LEU A 397 20.70 -5.83 1.84
CA LEU A 397 19.76 -6.46 0.91
C LEU A 397 19.26 -7.81 1.43
N ALA A 398 20.06 -8.56 2.19
CA ALA A 398 19.61 -9.83 2.78
C ALA A 398 18.45 -9.64 3.76
N ALA A 399 18.42 -8.55 4.53
CA ALA A 399 17.34 -8.25 5.47
C ALA A 399 15.99 -7.99 4.78
N ILE A 400 16.01 -7.51 3.54
CA ILE A 400 14.81 -7.12 2.76
C ILE A 400 14.58 -8.11 1.60
N ALA A 401 15.46 -9.09 1.44
CA ALA A 401 15.43 -10.04 0.34
C ALA A 401 14.11 -10.82 0.28
N ASP A 402 13.52 -11.14 1.44
CA ASP A 402 12.24 -11.84 1.52
C ASP A 402 11.09 -10.99 0.96
N THR A 403 11.01 -9.71 1.35
CA THR A 403 10.03 -8.75 0.80
C THR A 403 10.17 -8.60 -0.72
N PHE A 404 11.40 -8.49 -1.23
CA PHE A 404 11.65 -8.44 -2.68
C PHE A 404 11.28 -9.76 -3.37
N ALA A 405 11.56 -10.91 -2.74
CA ALA A 405 11.21 -12.22 -3.28
C ALA A 405 9.68 -12.40 -3.35
N ALA A 406 8.94 -11.99 -2.32
CA ALA A 406 7.49 -12.00 -2.29
C ALA A 406 6.89 -11.13 -3.41
N PHE A 407 7.49 -9.95 -3.68
CA PHE A 407 7.06 -9.09 -4.78
C PHE A 407 7.40 -9.67 -6.17
N ARG A 408 8.54 -10.35 -6.33
CA ARG A 408 8.88 -11.04 -7.59
C ARG A 408 7.96 -12.24 -7.86
N ASP A 409 7.54 -12.96 -6.83
CA ASP A 409 6.52 -14.01 -6.93
C ASP A 409 5.18 -13.43 -7.43
N PHE A 410 4.81 -12.25 -6.93
CA PHE A 410 3.65 -11.49 -7.43
C PHE A 410 3.78 -11.12 -8.92
N GLN A 411 4.92 -10.56 -9.35
CA GLN A 411 5.16 -10.27 -10.77
C GLN A 411 5.07 -11.54 -11.63
N SER A 412 5.59 -12.67 -11.14
CA SER A 412 5.52 -13.97 -11.83
C SER A 412 4.10 -14.54 -11.88
N ALA A 413 3.27 -14.29 -10.87
CA ALA A 413 1.85 -14.62 -10.88
C ALA A 413 1.08 -13.79 -11.91
N ARG A 414 1.37 -12.49 -12.03
CA ARG A 414 0.80 -11.62 -13.07
C ARG A 414 1.14 -12.10 -14.47
N GLU A 415 2.40 -12.40 -14.76
CA GLU A 415 2.78 -12.84 -16.12
C GLU A 415 2.06 -14.14 -16.53
N ARG A 416 1.79 -15.04 -15.58
CA ARG A 416 0.96 -16.23 -15.82
C ARG A 416 -0.50 -15.93 -16.16
N LEU A 417 -1.05 -14.81 -15.67
CA LEU A 417 -2.42 -14.38 -15.99
C LEU A 417 -2.51 -13.57 -17.29
N LYS A 418 -1.40 -12.97 -17.74
CA LYS A 418 -1.31 -12.24 -19.01
C LYS A 418 -1.21 -13.17 -20.22
N ALA A 419 -0.47 -14.28 -20.06
CA ALA A 419 -0.30 -15.32 -21.07
C ALA A 419 -1.64 -15.98 -21.40
#